data_AF-A0A0G3M250-F1
#
_entry.id   AF-A0A0G3M250-F1
#
_cell.length_a   1.000
_cell.length_b   1.000
_cell.length_c   1.000
_cell.angle_alpha   90.00
_cell.angle_beta   90.00
_cell.angle_gamma   90.00
#
_symmetry.space_group_name_H-M   'P 1'
#
loop_
_entity.id
_entity.type
_entity.pdbx_description
1 polymer ?
#
loop_
_entity_poly.entity_id
_entity_poly.type
_entity_poly.pdbx_seq_one_letter_code
_entity_poly.pdbx_strand_id
1 'polypeptide(L)'
;MRKLAYLLTISAGSILISCESRTYEEISDNTPITLPVKYITDVKPIMDNNCNACHSATSFKPLATYDQVKNNIDGILDRIQRPDNDPGKMPKGGSLSATQINIFIKWKADGLAEN
;
A
#
# COMPACT_ATOMS: atom_id res chain seq x y z
N MET A 1 22.23 -21.10 -68.55
CA MET A 1 20.91 -20.88 -67.92
C MET A 1 21.17 -19.98 -66.71
N ARG A 2 20.87 -18.67 -66.80
CA ARG A 2 19.65 -18.07 -66.21
C ARG A 2 19.56 -18.46 -64.72
N LYS A 3 19.73 -17.60 -63.72
CA LYS A 3 19.32 -16.19 -63.53
C LYS A 3 19.95 -15.72 -62.20
N LEU A 4 20.58 -14.54 -62.16
CA LEU A 4 20.08 -13.34 -61.47
C LEU A 4 20.23 -13.43 -59.94
N ALA A 5 21.28 -12.86 -59.34
CA ALA A 5 21.43 -11.44 -59.02
C ALA A 5 20.30 -10.90 -58.12
N TYR A 6 20.69 -10.50 -56.90
CA TYR A 6 20.13 -9.44 -56.04
C TYR A 6 18.62 -9.31 -55.93
N LEU A 7 18.09 -9.54 -54.73
CA LEU A 7 16.92 -8.89 -54.12
C LEU A 7 17.01 -9.22 -52.61
N LEU A 8 17.80 -8.54 -51.79
CA LEU A 8 17.47 -7.26 -51.13
C LEU A 8 15.98 -7.12 -50.80
N THR A 9 15.47 -7.99 -49.92
CA THR A 9 14.21 -7.75 -49.20
C THR A 9 14.57 -7.19 -47.82
N ILE A 10 14.61 -5.86 -47.76
CA ILE A 10 14.57 -5.05 -46.55
C ILE A 10 13.29 -5.43 -45.80
N SER A 11 13.41 -6.21 -44.73
CA SER A 11 12.32 -6.32 -43.74
C SER A 11 12.41 -5.09 -42.83
N ALA A 12 11.72 -4.02 -43.26
CA ALA A 12 11.45 -2.86 -42.44
C ALA A 12 10.48 -3.27 -41.30
N GLY A 13 11.06 -3.71 -40.18
CA GLY A 13 10.34 -3.96 -38.93
C GLY A 13 10.21 -2.68 -38.13
N SER A 14 9.45 -1.71 -38.63
CA SER A 14 9.03 -0.54 -37.84
C SER A 14 7.79 -0.92 -37.04
N ILE A 15 7.97 -1.55 -35.88
CA ILE A 15 6.95 -1.57 -34.85
C ILE A 15 7.39 -0.58 -33.78
N LEU A 16 6.69 0.54 -33.78
CA LEU A 16 6.77 1.60 -32.79
C LEU A 16 6.58 0.97 -31.40
N ILE A 17 7.66 0.95 -30.63
CA ILE A 17 7.62 0.68 -29.19
C ILE A 17 6.96 1.90 -28.54
N SER A 18 5.64 1.98 -28.61
CA SER A 18 4.86 2.90 -27.79
C SER A 18 4.46 2.15 -26.52
N CYS A 19 5.45 1.83 -25.70
CA CYS A 19 5.23 1.64 -24.27
C CYS A 19 5.81 2.88 -23.62
N GLU A 20 5.07 3.98 -23.63
CA GLU A 20 5.26 4.99 -22.61
C GLU A 20 4.80 4.34 -21.31
N SER A 21 5.72 3.60 -20.67
CA SER A 21 5.59 3.30 -19.26
C SER A 21 5.74 4.64 -18.54
N ARG A 22 4.64 5.40 -18.47
CA ARG A 22 4.43 6.32 -17.35
C ARG A 22 4.17 5.48 -16.12
N THR A 23 5.16 4.71 -15.71
CA THR A 23 5.41 4.56 -14.29
C THR A 23 5.87 5.94 -13.87
N TYR A 24 4.92 6.82 -13.56
CA TYR A 24 5.13 7.59 -12.35
C TYR A 24 5.32 6.49 -11.31
N GLU A 25 6.59 6.14 -11.08
CA GLU A 25 6.96 5.42 -9.89
C GLU A 25 6.23 6.19 -8.81
N GLU A 26 5.20 5.59 -8.25
CA GLU A 26 4.65 6.01 -6.98
C GLU A 26 5.87 5.96 -6.08
N ILE A 27 6.57 7.10 -5.97
CA ILE A 27 7.69 7.30 -5.07
C ILE A 27 7.01 7.22 -3.72
N SER A 28 6.87 5.97 -3.26
CA SER A 28 6.46 5.61 -1.93
C SER A 28 7.49 6.29 -1.05
N ASP A 29 7.13 7.47 -0.55
CA ASP A 29 7.99 8.23 0.34
C ASP A 29 8.14 7.44 1.62
N ASN A 30 9.15 6.58 1.60
CA ASN A 30 9.55 5.71 2.68
C ASN A 30 10.52 6.46 3.61
N THR A 31 10.46 7.80 3.62
CA THR A 31 11.23 8.62 4.54
C THR A 31 11.03 8.10 5.96
N PRO A 32 12.12 7.77 6.68
CA PRO A 32 12.04 7.29 8.04
C PRO A 32 11.30 8.28 8.95
N ILE A 33 10.31 7.79 9.69
CA ILE A 33 9.62 8.57 10.71
C ILE A 33 10.57 8.69 11.92
N THR A 34 11.14 9.87 12.13
CA THR A 34 12.14 10.11 13.19
C THR A 34 11.52 10.52 14.53
N LEU A 35 10.34 11.13 14.49
CA LEU A 35 9.62 11.56 15.70
C LEU A 35 8.85 10.38 16.33
N PRO A 36 8.58 10.43 17.65
CA PRO A 36 7.67 9.50 18.30
C PRO A 36 6.27 9.59 17.69
N VAL A 37 5.68 8.45 17.40
CA VAL A 37 4.31 8.34 16.88
C VAL A 37 3.34 8.10 18.03
N LYS A 38 2.19 8.78 18.01
CA LYS A 38 1.16 8.67 19.05
C LYS A 38 -0.19 8.34 18.44
N TYR A 39 -1.03 7.69 19.23
CA TYR A 39 -2.32 7.25 18.74
C TYR A 39 -3.20 8.42 18.30
N ILE A 40 -3.39 9.42 19.17
CA ILE A 40 -4.36 10.49 18.90
C ILE A 40 -3.97 11.32 17.68
N THR A 41 -2.69 11.64 17.52
CA THR A 41 -2.20 12.53 16.47
C THR A 41 -1.97 11.84 15.14
N ASP A 42 -1.50 10.59 15.15
CA ASP A 42 -0.96 9.96 13.93
C ASP A 42 -1.77 8.74 13.50
N VAL A 43 -2.15 7.86 14.43
CA VAL A 43 -2.82 6.60 14.11
C VAL A 43 -4.32 6.78 13.96
N LYS A 44 -4.95 7.52 14.87
CA LYS A 44 -6.41 7.72 14.92
C LYS A 44 -6.95 8.32 13.61
N PRO A 45 -6.33 9.34 12.98
CA PRO A 45 -6.81 9.84 11.70
C PRO A 45 -6.81 8.77 10.60
N ILE A 46 -5.84 7.84 10.60
CA ILE A 46 -5.79 6.75 9.63
C ILE A 46 -6.93 5.76 9.90
N MET A 47 -7.15 5.40 11.17
CA MET A 47 -8.26 4.53 11.59
C MET A 47 -9.62 5.11 11.21
N ASP A 48 -9.84 6.38 11.49
CA ASP A 48 -11.10 7.08 11.20
C ASP A 48 -11.39 7.09 9.69
N ASN A 49 -10.39 7.41 8.87
CA ASN A 49 -10.57 7.58 7.43
C ASN A 49 -10.59 6.27 6.63
N ASN A 50 -9.90 5.21 7.10
CA ASN A 50 -9.65 4.03 6.29
C ASN A 50 -10.19 2.72 6.89
N CYS A 51 -10.59 2.71 8.17
CA CYS A 51 -10.93 1.47 8.88
C CYS A 51 -12.33 1.52 9.52
N ASN A 52 -12.69 2.64 10.14
CA ASN A 52 -13.85 2.72 11.04
C ASN A 52 -15.20 2.64 10.32
N ALA A 53 -15.25 2.80 9.00
CA ALA A 53 -16.46 2.54 8.21
C ALA A 53 -16.93 1.08 8.31
N CYS A 54 -16.00 0.12 8.42
CA CYS A 54 -16.32 -1.30 8.60
C CYS A 54 -16.01 -1.80 10.03
N HIS A 55 -15.12 -1.10 10.75
CA HIS A 55 -14.67 -1.46 12.10
C HIS A 55 -15.21 -0.51 13.18
N SER A 56 -16.43 -0.01 13.01
CA SER A 56 -17.10 0.87 13.98
C SER A 56 -17.36 0.18 15.32
N ALA A 57 -17.77 0.94 16.33
CA ALA A 57 -18.08 0.43 17.67
C ALA A 57 -19.17 -0.65 17.70
N THR A 58 -20.06 -0.69 16.69
CA THR A 58 -21.15 -1.67 16.56
C THR A 58 -20.85 -2.80 15.58
N SER A 59 -19.66 -2.80 14.96
CA SER A 59 -19.25 -3.84 14.02
C SER A 59 -18.91 -5.15 14.75
N PHE A 60 -18.84 -6.26 13.98
CA PHE A 60 -18.44 -7.57 14.52
C PHE A 60 -17.02 -7.57 15.10
N LYS A 61 -16.12 -6.76 14.53
CA LYS A 61 -14.74 -6.61 14.99
C LYS A 61 -14.40 -5.13 15.17
N PRO A 62 -14.80 -4.50 16.28
CA PRO A 62 -14.63 -3.07 16.47
C PRO A 62 -13.16 -2.69 16.67
N LEU A 63 -12.74 -1.60 16.02
CA LEU A 63 -11.41 -0.98 16.13
C LEU A 63 -11.53 0.56 16.28
N ALA A 64 -12.59 1.01 16.95
CA ALA A 64 -12.96 2.42 17.06
C ALA A 64 -12.28 3.16 18.22
N THR A 65 -11.62 2.45 19.14
CA THR A 65 -10.96 3.03 20.32
C THR A 65 -9.47 2.72 20.36
N TYR A 66 -8.69 3.53 21.08
CA TYR A 66 -7.26 3.30 21.32
C TYR A 66 -7.00 1.87 21.82
N ASP A 67 -7.70 1.44 22.88
CA ASP A 67 -7.49 0.10 23.46
C ASP A 67 -7.78 -1.01 22.46
N GLN A 68 -8.82 -0.88 21.64
CA GLN A 68 -9.14 -1.86 20.62
C GLN A 68 -8.03 -1.95 19.57
N VAL A 69 -7.55 -0.81 19.09
CA VAL A 69 -6.46 -0.76 18.09
C VAL A 69 -5.16 -1.28 18.67
N LYS A 70 -4.78 -0.83 19.87
CA LYS A 70 -3.60 -1.25 20.62
C LYS A 70 -3.58 -2.77 20.83
N ASN A 71 -4.68 -3.32 21.35
CA ASN A 71 -4.77 -4.75 21.66
C ASN A 71 -4.81 -5.63 20.40
N ASN A 72 -5.03 -5.06 19.22
CA ASN A 72 -5.08 -5.77 17.95
C ASN A 72 -3.95 -5.40 16.98
N ILE A 73 -2.94 -4.63 17.42
CA ILE A 73 -1.95 -4.03 16.51
C ILE A 73 -1.22 -5.06 15.64
N ASP A 74 -0.90 -6.24 16.17
CA ASP A 74 -0.25 -7.31 15.40
C ASP A 74 -1.13 -7.83 14.28
N GLY A 75 -2.42 -8.04 14.58
CA GLY A 75 -3.39 -8.44 13.59
C GLY A 75 -3.65 -7.34 12.56
N ILE A 76 -3.65 -6.06 12.96
CA ILE A 76 -3.78 -4.94 12.03
C ILE A 76 -2.59 -4.92 11.06
N LEU A 77 -1.36 -4.97 11.60
CA LEU A 77 -0.14 -4.96 10.79
C LEU A 77 -0.09 -6.14 9.81
N ASP A 78 -0.45 -7.35 10.25
CA ASP A 78 -0.56 -8.51 9.36
C ASP A 78 -1.51 -8.22 8.19
N ARG A 79 -2.70 -7.68 8.48
CA ARG A 79 -3.78 -7.51 7.50
C ARG A 79 -3.53 -6.40 6.50
N ILE A 80 -2.94 -5.28 6.92
CA ILE A 80 -2.68 -4.12 6.05
C ILE A 80 -1.50 -4.32 5.10
N GLN A 81 -0.63 -5.29 5.40
CA GLN A 81 0.55 -5.61 4.59
C GLN A 81 0.32 -6.78 3.61
N ARG A 82 -0.87 -7.35 3.58
CA ARG A 82 -1.17 -8.48 2.68
C ARG A 82 -1.28 -8.04 1.21
N PRO A 83 -0.94 -8.92 0.25
CA PRO A 83 -1.09 -8.63 -1.17
C PRO A 83 -2.56 -8.50 -1.56
N ASP A 84 -2.85 -7.76 -2.65
CA ASP A 84 -4.21 -7.39 -3.07
C ASP A 84 -5.17 -8.57 -3.27
N ASN A 85 -4.64 -9.74 -3.64
CA ASN A 85 -5.42 -10.95 -3.86
C ASN A 85 -5.64 -11.81 -2.59
N ASP A 86 -5.13 -11.39 -1.43
CA ASP A 86 -5.30 -12.14 -0.19
C ASP A 86 -6.72 -11.92 0.38
N PRO A 87 -7.49 -12.99 0.64
CA PRO A 87 -8.85 -12.88 1.16
C PRO A 87 -8.90 -12.30 2.58
N GLY A 88 -7.77 -12.24 3.26
CA GLY A 88 -7.61 -11.60 4.55
C GLY A 88 -7.10 -10.16 4.51
N LYS A 89 -6.71 -9.62 3.35
CA LYS A 89 -6.25 -8.23 3.21
C LYS A 89 -7.28 -7.24 3.72
N MET A 90 -6.79 -6.17 4.38
CA MET A 90 -7.57 -4.98 4.69
C MET A 90 -6.79 -3.71 4.29
N PRO A 91 -7.46 -2.60 3.94
CA PRO A 91 -8.91 -2.50 3.67
C PRO A 91 -9.36 -3.34 2.45
N LYS A 92 -10.67 -3.63 2.33
CA LYS A 92 -11.22 -4.41 1.20
C LYS A 92 -11.36 -3.63 -0.10
N GLY A 93 -11.47 -2.31 -0.03
CA GLY A 93 -11.69 -1.43 -1.19
C GLY A 93 -10.44 -0.69 -1.64
N GLY A 94 -9.26 -1.00 -1.10
CA GLY A 94 -8.03 -0.28 -1.40
C GLY A 94 -6.88 -0.68 -0.47
N SER A 95 -5.77 0.04 -0.58
CA SER A 95 -4.59 -0.14 0.26
C SER A 95 -4.25 1.17 0.97
N LEU A 96 -3.66 1.04 2.16
CA LEU A 96 -2.98 2.17 2.78
C LEU A 96 -1.70 2.50 2.00
N SER A 97 -1.27 3.77 2.05
CA SER A 97 0.06 4.13 1.55
C SER A 97 1.15 3.52 2.44
N ALA A 98 2.37 3.40 1.90
CA ALA A 98 3.50 2.93 2.68
C ALA A 98 3.77 3.80 3.91
N THR A 99 3.64 5.14 3.77
CA THR A 99 3.77 6.08 4.88
C THR A 99 2.76 5.79 5.99
N GLN A 100 1.50 5.51 5.64
CA GLN A 100 0.47 5.15 6.62
C GLN A 100 0.77 3.82 7.32
N ILE A 101 1.25 2.82 6.58
CA ILE A 101 1.67 1.53 7.16
C ILE A 101 2.86 1.74 8.12
N ASN A 102 3.84 2.56 7.72
CA ASN A 102 5.01 2.88 8.54
C ASN A 102 4.64 3.60 9.84
N ILE A 103 3.56 4.41 9.86
CA ILE A 103 3.02 5.01 11.08
C ILE A 103 2.60 3.92 12.08
N PHE A 104 1.87 2.88 11.65
CA PHE A 104 1.51 1.76 12.55
C PHE A 104 2.72 0.98 13.04
N ILE A 105 3.69 0.72 12.15
CA ILE A 105 4.93 0.00 12.50
C ILE A 105 5.71 0.80 13.55
N LYS A 106 5.90 2.10 13.33
CA LYS A 106 6.62 2.99 14.24
C LYS A 106 5.87 3.15 15.57
N TRP A 107 4.55 3.31 15.54
CA TRP A 107 3.75 3.38 16.76
C TRP A 107 3.90 2.13 17.63
N LYS A 108 3.92 0.94 17.01
CA LYS A 108 4.21 -0.31 17.71
C LYS A 108 5.62 -0.32 18.30
N ALA A 109 6.62 0.12 17.53
CA ALA A 109 8.02 0.19 17.98
C ALA A 109 8.21 1.20 19.14
N ASP A 110 7.42 2.29 19.15
CA ASP A 110 7.44 3.33 20.19
C ASP A 110 6.69 2.95 21.47
N GLY A 111 6.13 1.74 21.54
CA GLY A 111 5.44 1.25 22.74
C GLY A 111 3.96 1.60 22.80
N LEU A 112 3.34 1.91 21.65
CA LEU A 112 1.89 2.09 21.52
C LEU A 112 1.35 3.24 22.39
N ALA A 113 2.07 4.37 22.45
CA ALA A 113 1.68 5.53 23.24
C ALA A 113 0.36 6.16 22.74
N GLU A 114 -0.52 6.53 23.66
CA GLU A 114 -1.76 7.21 23.29
C GLU A 114 -1.51 8.70 22.94
N ASN A 115 -0.72 9.37 23.78
CA ASN A 115 -0.50 10.83 23.82
C ASN A 115 0.95 11.26 23.97
#